data_AF-A0A952DPX3-F1
#
_entry.id   AF-A0A952DPX3-F1
#
_cell.length_a   1.000
_cell.length_b   1.000
_cell.length_c   1.000
_cell.angle_alpha   90.00
_cell.angle_beta   90.00
_cell.angle_gamma   90.00
#
_symmetry.space_group_name_H-M   'P 1'
#
loop_
_entity.id
_entity.type
_entity.pdbx_description
1 polymer ?
#
loop_
_entity_poly.entity_id
_entity_poly.type
_entity_poly.pdbx_seq_one_letter_code
_entity_poly.pdbx_strand_id
1 'polypeptide(L)'
;LSAAAKGFGEAPRDAIAFVLSAQHSLEDNWALREIARLSGAKALYVSGAAPGYKDDILIDEDKNSNTAGVLELVPAVKPFPELIDDIRAGRVAHVIALGGLTPRNEPEDATALGMLSSLVTVAAHEGALTEAAHVVLPATSWAEHSGTYVNRHGIRQTAEKALEPQGASRPAWAQLRALAVALGLEPTWTKVKEIRAALGAGASGAQESSPAAAAP
;
A
#
# COMPACT_ATOMS: atom_id res chain seq x y z
N LEU A 1 4.88 -16.41 7.15
CA LEU A 1 3.83 -15.91 8.06
C LEU A 1 4.15 -16.15 9.54
N SER A 2 4.52 -17.36 9.99
CA SER A 2 4.86 -17.62 11.41
C SER A 2 5.99 -16.71 11.95
N ALA A 3 7.03 -16.44 11.16
CA ALA A 3 8.10 -15.52 11.54
C ALA A 3 7.62 -14.05 11.71
N ALA A 4 6.74 -13.59 10.81
CA ALA A 4 6.10 -12.27 10.93
C ALA A 4 5.19 -12.21 12.17
N ALA A 5 4.37 -13.24 12.41
CA ALA A 5 3.49 -13.29 13.57
C ALA A 5 4.23 -13.16 14.90
N LYS A 6 5.38 -13.82 15.04
CA LYS A 6 6.19 -13.73 16.26
C LYS A 6 6.76 -12.32 16.48
N GLY A 7 7.29 -11.69 15.43
CA GLY A 7 7.88 -10.35 15.53
C GLY A 7 6.87 -9.25 15.84
N PHE A 8 5.67 -9.32 15.26
CA PHE A 8 4.64 -8.29 15.43
C PHE A 8 3.73 -8.52 16.65
N GLY A 9 3.53 -9.77 17.08
CA GLY A 9 2.66 -10.10 18.22
C GLY A 9 3.20 -9.64 19.58
N GLU A 10 4.52 -9.52 19.72
CA GLU A 10 5.19 -9.10 20.96
C GLU A 10 5.59 -7.60 20.96
N ALA A 11 5.44 -6.91 19.83
CA ALA A 11 5.91 -5.55 19.64
C ALA A 11 4.98 -4.50 20.30
N PRO A 12 5.56 -3.45 20.92
CA PRO A 12 4.79 -2.27 21.31
C PRO A 12 4.08 -1.65 20.10
N ARG A 13 2.79 -1.31 20.24
CA ARG A 13 1.96 -0.83 19.12
C ARG A 13 2.44 0.48 18.51
N ASP A 14 3.11 1.31 19.31
CA ASP A 14 3.75 2.56 18.91
C ASP A 14 5.04 2.35 18.11
N ALA A 15 5.68 1.19 18.24
CA ALA A 15 6.85 0.78 17.47
C ALA A 15 6.51 0.14 16.11
N ILE A 16 5.22 -0.05 15.80
CA ILE A 16 4.73 -0.65 14.56
C ILE A 16 4.31 0.45 13.58
N ALA A 17 4.86 0.39 12.38
CA ALA A 17 4.54 1.27 11.26
C ALA A 17 3.92 0.51 10.08
N PHE A 18 3.03 1.19 9.37
CA PHE A 18 2.41 0.70 8.15
C PHE A 18 2.73 1.65 7.00
N VAL A 19 3.21 1.11 5.87
CA VAL A 19 3.63 1.89 4.71
C VAL A 19 2.70 1.58 3.54
N LEU A 20 1.80 2.53 3.28
CA LEU A 20 0.90 2.57 2.14
C LEU A 20 1.71 2.78 0.86
N SER A 21 1.11 2.47 -0.29
CA SER A 21 1.77 2.62 -1.59
C SER A 21 0.95 3.50 -2.52
N ALA A 22 1.57 4.56 -3.01
CA ALA A 22 1.02 5.40 -4.06
C ALA A 22 0.87 4.67 -5.41
N GLN A 23 1.34 3.43 -5.54
CA GLN A 23 1.23 2.61 -6.76
C GLN A 23 0.26 1.43 -6.62
N HIS A 24 -0.27 1.16 -5.43
CA HIS A 24 -1.26 0.11 -5.23
C HIS A 24 -2.69 0.65 -5.29
N SER A 25 -3.65 -0.24 -5.53
CA SER A 25 -5.07 0.11 -5.58
C SER A 25 -5.59 0.69 -4.25
N LEU A 26 -6.74 1.36 -4.30
CA LEU A 26 -7.46 1.81 -3.10
C LEU A 26 -7.82 0.63 -2.19
N GLU A 27 -8.19 -0.51 -2.76
CA GLU A 27 -8.57 -1.70 -1.99
C GLU A 27 -7.40 -2.26 -1.19
N ASP A 28 -6.21 -2.31 -1.78
CA ASP A 28 -4.99 -2.76 -1.11
C ASP A 28 -4.58 -1.80 0.01
N ASN A 29 -4.56 -0.49 -0.29
CA ASN A 29 -4.23 0.55 0.68
C ASN A 29 -5.26 0.60 1.83
N TRP A 30 -6.55 0.43 1.53
CA TRP A 30 -7.60 0.35 2.54
C TRP A 30 -7.40 -0.85 3.45
N ALA A 31 -7.09 -2.02 2.88
CA ALA A 31 -6.83 -3.22 3.67
C ALA A 31 -5.65 -3.03 4.62
N LEU A 32 -4.55 -2.42 4.18
CA LEU A 32 -3.39 -2.13 5.04
C LEU A 32 -3.76 -1.16 6.16
N ARG A 33 -4.47 -0.07 5.83
CA ARG A 33 -4.96 0.91 6.81
C ARG A 33 -5.87 0.25 7.85
N GLU A 34 -6.71 -0.69 7.43
CA GLU A 34 -7.61 -1.40 8.33
C GLU A 34 -6.84 -2.34 9.28
N ILE A 35 -5.74 -2.96 8.84
CA ILE A 35 -4.84 -3.71 9.73
C ILE A 35 -4.20 -2.77 10.75
N ALA A 36 -3.75 -1.58 10.34
CA ALA A 36 -3.22 -0.58 11.26
C ALA A 36 -4.26 -0.23 12.33
N ARG A 37 -5.52 0.01 11.93
CA ARG A 37 -6.63 0.27 12.85
C ARG A 37 -6.88 -0.90 13.81
N LEU A 38 -6.92 -2.14 13.32
CA LEU A 38 -7.16 -3.34 14.13
C LEU A 38 -6.02 -3.62 15.11
N SER A 39 -4.77 -3.34 14.72
CA SER A 39 -3.59 -3.48 15.59
C SER A 39 -3.51 -2.39 16.66
N GLY A 40 -4.20 -1.26 16.46
CA GLY A 40 -4.12 -0.07 17.31
C GLY A 40 -2.88 0.80 17.06
N ALA A 41 -2.06 0.47 16.07
CA ALA A 41 -0.95 1.30 15.63
C ALA A 41 -1.46 2.56 14.89
N LYS A 42 -0.72 3.66 15.04
CA LYS A 42 -1.08 4.96 14.43
C LYS A 42 -0.09 5.45 13.39
N ALA A 43 1.09 4.82 13.29
CA ALA A 43 2.15 5.27 12.42
C ALA A 43 1.87 4.80 10.98
N LEU A 44 1.30 5.70 10.18
CA LEU A 44 1.01 5.49 8.76
C LEU A 44 1.93 6.36 7.92
N TYR A 45 2.59 5.74 6.95
CA TYR A 45 3.45 6.40 5.98
C TYR A 45 3.04 6.01 4.57
N VAL A 46 3.55 6.72 3.57
CA VAL A 46 3.38 6.39 2.15
C VAL A 46 4.74 6.29 1.46
N SER A 47 4.89 5.26 0.63
CA SER A 47 5.98 5.12 -0.33
C SER A 47 5.44 5.15 -1.77
N GLY A 48 6.33 5.42 -2.71
CA GLY A 48 6.06 5.53 -4.14
C GLY A 48 7.32 5.98 -4.88
N ALA A 49 7.21 6.20 -6.18
CA ALA A 49 8.25 6.87 -6.95
C ALA A 49 8.42 8.32 -6.47
N ALA A 50 9.65 8.82 -6.45
CA ALA A 50 9.92 10.24 -6.22
C ALA A 50 9.28 11.12 -7.31
N PRO A 51 9.08 12.42 -7.02
CA PRO A 51 8.74 13.40 -8.04
C PRO A 51 9.72 13.30 -9.21
N GLY A 52 9.19 13.20 -10.41
CA GLY A 52 9.98 13.12 -11.64
C GLY A 52 9.90 14.39 -12.47
N TYR A 53 10.50 14.33 -13.66
CA TYR A 53 10.41 15.40 -14.65
C TYR A 53 8.95 15.76 -14.93
N LYS A 54 8.64 17.06 -15.03
CA LYS A 54 7.33 17.55 -15.46
C LYS A 54 7.47 18.47 -16.67
N ASP A 55 6.42 18.55 -17.47
CA ASP A 55 6.24 19.55 -18.51
C ASP A 55 4.87 20.20 -18.44
N ASP A 56 4.66 21.22 -19.26
CA ASP A 56 3.39 21.97 -19.31
C ASP A 56 2.33 21.31 -20.21
N ILE A 57 2.57 20.09 -20.70
CA ILE A 57 1.69 19.43 -21.67
C ILE A 57 1.05 18.17 -21.08
N LEU A 58 1.80 17.08 -20.93
CA LEU A 58 1.26 15.76 -20.60
C LEU A 58 1.98 15.06 -19.44
N ILE A 59 3.15 15.56 -19.03
CA ILE A 59 3.98 14.88 -18.03
C ILE A 59 3.81 15.56 -16.67
N ASP A 60 3.20 14.85 -15.73
CA ASP A 60 3.05 15.30 -14.35
C ASP A 60 4.29 14.98 -13.50
N GLU A 61 4.56 15.77 -12.46
CA GLU A 61 5.64 15.49 -11.50
C GLU A 61 5.37 14.22 -10.69
N ASP A 62 4.11 13.92 -10.37
CA ASP A 62 3.72 12.69 -9.71
C ASP A 62 3.78 11.52 -10.69
N LYS A 63 4.67 10.56 -10.39
CA LYS A 63 4.91 9.36 -11.19
C LYS A 63 4.13 8.15 -10.69
N ASN A 64 3.21 8.35 -9.76
CA ASN A 64 2.47 7.28 -9.12
C ASN A 64 1.04 7.22 -9.63
N SER A 65 0.47 6.02 -9.67
CA SER A 65 -0.87 5.79 -10.19
C SER A 65 -1.99 6.15 -9.20
N ASN A 66 -1.68 6.35 -7.92
CA ASN A 66 -2.67 6.44 -6.85
C ASN A 66 -2.27 7.33 -5.65
N THR A 67 -1.39 8.31 -5.81
CA THR A 67 -1.06 9.25 -4.70
C THR A 67 -2.32 9.91 -4.16
N ALA A 68 -3.19 10.40 -5.05
CA ALA A 68 -4.45 11.03 -4.67
C ALA A 68 -5.33 10.06 -3.87
N GLY A 69 -5.33 8.76 -4.19
CA GLY A 69 -6.12 7.77 -3.49
C GLY A 69 -5.60 7.47 -2.08
N VAL A 70 -4.28 7.45 -1.90
CA VAL A 70 -3.69 7.33 -0.55
C VAL A 70 -4.04 8.56 0.30
N LEU A 71 -3.93 9.76 -0.26
CA LEU A 71 -4.30 11.01 0.43
C LEU A 71 -5.79 11.08 0.74
N GLU A 72 -6.64 10.54 -0.14
CA GLU A 72 -8.08 10.41 0.10
C GLU A 72 -8.36 9.46 1.27
N LEU A 73 -7.65 8.33 1.35
CA LEU A 73 -7.80 7.34 2.42
C LEU A 73 -7.23 7.77 3.77
N VAL A 74 -6.11 8.49 3.75
CA VAL A 74 -5.33 8.92 4.91
C VAL A 74 -4.77 10.33 4.65
N PRO A 75 -5.57 11.40 4.87
CA PRO A 75 -5.15 12.77 4.57
C PRO A 75 -3.89 13.25 5.32
N ALA A 76 -3.62 12.66 6.48
CA ALA A 76 -2.46 12.97 7.33
C ALA A 76 -1.35 11.90 7.26
N VAL A 77 -1.27 11.16 6.13
CA VAL A 77 -0.21 10.16 5.94
C VAL A 77 1.16 10.83 5.92
N LYS A 78 2.13 10.23 6.61
CA LYS A 78 3.49 10.76 6.66
C LYS A 78 4.30 10.36 5.42
N PRO A 79 5.17 11.21 4.88
CA PRO A 79 6.02 10.86 3.75
C PRO A 79 7.11 9.86 4.15
N PHE A 80 7.62 9.09 3.18
CA PHE A 80 8.65 8.07 3.42
C PHE A 80 9.92 8.55 4.14
N PRO A 81 10.48 9.77 3.88
CA PRO A 81 11.64 10.24 4.63
C PRO A 81 11.42 10.32 6.14
N GLU A 82 10.20 10.63 6.60
CA GLU A 82 9.89 10.64 8.04
C GLU A 82 9.90 9.23 8.64
N LEU A 83 9.58 8.18 7.85
CA LEU A 83 9.75 6.80 8.30
C LEU A 83 11.23 6.51 8.59
N ILE A 84 12.12 6.93 7.69
CA ILE A 84 13.56 6.73 7.83
C ILE A 84 14.07 7.41 9.10
N ASP A 85 13.62 8.64 9.37
CA ASP A 85 13.96 9.37 10.59
C ASP A 85 13.40 8.69 11.85
N ASP A 86 12.17 8.20 11.80
CA ASP A 86 11.52 7.48 12.90
C ASP A 86 12.21 6.13 13.21
N ILE A 87 12.73 5.44 12.19
CA ILE A 87 13.53 4.22 12.36
C ILE A 87 14.87 4.56 13.01
N ARG A 88 15.59 5.57 12.50
CA ARG A 88 16.88 6.00 13.04
C ARG A 88 16.78 6.47 14.50
N ALA A 89 15.66 7.09 14.85
CA ALA A 89 15.38 7.51 16.22
C ALA A 89 14.91 6.37 17.14
N GLY A 90 14.76 5.14 16.62
CA GLY A 90 14.27 3.99 17.40
C GLY A 90 12.78 4.06 17.75
N ARG A 91 12.02 4.97 17.13
CA ARG A 91 10.56 5.08 17.32
C ARG A 91 9.80 4.01 16.55
N VAL A 92 10.36 3.53 15.44
CA VAL A 92 9.79 2.44 14.63
C VAL A 92 10.78 1.29 14.59
N ALA A 93 10.32 0.10 14.97
CA ALA A 93 11.12 -1.14 14.94
C ALA A 93 10.51 -2.21 14.02
N HIS A 94 9.22 -2.11 13.69
CA HIS A 94 8.51 -3.10 12.89
C HIS A 94 7.70 -2.41 11.78
N VAL A 95 7.79 -2.92 10.55
CA VAL A 95 7.13 -2.31 9.38
C VAL A 95 6.36 -3.35 8.57
N ILE A 96 5.10 -3.04 8.23
CA ILE A 96 4.33 -3.74 7.18
C ILE A 96 4.14 -2.76 6.01
N ALA A 97 4.68 -3.11 4.84
CA ALA A 97 4.69 -2.24 3.67
C ALA A 97 3.94 -2.84 2.47
N LEU A 98 3.37 -1.97 1.64
CA LEU A 98 2.93 -2.28 0.29
C LEU A 98 4.00 -1.83 -0.73
N GLY A 99 4.32 -2.69 -1.69
CA GLY A 99 5.25 -2.42 -2.77
C GLY A 99 6.73 -2.60 -2.42
N GLY A 100 7.56 -2.53 -3.47
CA GLY A 100 9.02 -2.72 -3.37
C GLY A 100 9.83 -1.41 -3.40
N LEU A 101 9.22 -0.29 -3.78
CA LEU A 101 9.95 0.95 -4.03
C LEU A 101 10.15 1.79 -2.77
N THR A 102 11.29 2.45 -2.68
CA THR A 102 11.47 3.69 -1.92
C THR A 102 11.59 4.86 -2.90
N PRO A 103 11.24 6.10 -2.51
CA PRO A 103 11.22 7.22 -3.45
C PRO A 103 12.57 7.48 -4.13
N ARG A 104 13.68 7.34 -3.38
CA ARG A 104 15.01 7.73 -3.87
C ARG A 104 15.92 6.54 -4.20
N ASN A 105 15.55 5.32 -3.76
CA ASN A 105 16.41 4.13 -3.84
C ASN A 105 17.85 4.42 -3.40
N GLU A 106 18.02 5.21 -2.34
CA GLU A 106 19.32 5.68 -1.87
C GLU A 106 19.93 4.67 -0.89
N PRO A 107 21.27 4.52 -0.85
CA PRO A 107 21.95 3.64 0.11
C PRO A 107 21.62 3.94 1.58
N GLU A 108 21.26 5.18 1.87
CA GLU A 108 20.86 5.64 3.20
C GLU A 108 19.52 5.04 3.66
N ASP A 109 18.58 4.83 2.73
CA ASP A 109 17.30 4.17 3.01
C ASP A 109 17.57 2.71 3.39
N ALA A 110 18.42 2.02 2.64
CA ALA A 110 18.79 0.62 2.90
C ALA A 110 19.43 0.44 4.29
N THR A 111 20.30 1.37 4.68
CA THR A 111 20.94 1.36 6.00
C THR A 111 19.92 1.48 7.12
N ALA A 112 18.97 2.42 7.01
CA ALA A 112 17.92 2.60 8.01
C ALA A 112 16.94 1.41 8.04
N LEU A 113 16.50 0.92 6.88
CA LEU A 113 15.63 -0.25 6.80
C LEU A 113 16.28 -1.50 7.44
N GLY A 114 17.60 -1.64 7.33
CA GLY A 114 18.38 -2.69 8.00
C GLY A 114 18.41 -2.60 9.53
N MET A 115 17.97 -1.48 10.13
CA MET A 115 17.83 -1.33 11.58
C MET A 115 16.52 -1.91 12.12
N LEU A 116 15.56 -2.24 11.24
CA LEU A 116 14.27 -2.80 11.64
C LEU A 116 14.42 -4.21 12.20
N SER A 117 13.76 -4.47 13.32
CA SER A 117 13.63 -5.83 13.87
C SER A 117 12.75 -6.72 13.00
N SER A 118 11.80 -6.13 12.27
CA SER A 118 10.98 -6.87 11.30
C SER A 118 10.47 -5.96 10.18
N LEU A 119 10.59 -6.42 8.95
CA LEU A 119 10.03 -5.79 7.77
C LEU A 119 9.31 -6.86 6.94
N VAL A 120 8.00 -6.70 6.81
CA VAL A 120 7.15 -7.51 5.94
C VAL A 120 6.70 -6.62 4.80
N THR A 121 6.96 -7.02 3.56
CA THR A 121 6.42 -6.30 2.40
C THR A 121 5.53 -7.20 1.54
N VAL A 122 4.50 -6.59 0.97
CA VAL A 122 3.59 -7.21 0.01
C VAL A 122 3.82 -6.52 -1.33
N ALA A 123 4.49 -7.20 -2.27
CA ALA A 123 5.01 -6.57 -3.48
C ALA A 123 4.90 -7.48 -4.71
N ALA A 124 4.70 -6.87 -5.88
CA ALA A 124 4.70 -7.54 -7.18
C ALA A 124 6.06 -7.51 -7.88
N HIS A 125 6.93 -6.58 -7.48
CA HIS A 125 8.25 -6.35 -8.08
C HIS A 125 9.31 -6.16 -7.00
N GLU A 126 10.55 -6.49 -7.34
CA GLU A 126 11.73 -6.24 -6.50
C GLU A 126 12.03 -4.74 -6.40
N GLY A 127 12.65 -4.34 -5.29
CA GLY A 127 13.16 -3.01 -5.00
C GLY A 127 13.71 -2.92 -3.57
N ALA A 128 14.14 -1.72 -3.14
CA ALA A 128 14.77 -1.53 -1.83
C ALA A 128 13.94 -2.06 -0.63
N LEU A 129 12.61 -1.97 -0.66
CA LEU A 129 11.77 -2.53 0.42
C LEU A 129 11.78 -4.06 0.41
N THR A 130 11.82 -4.71 -0.74
CA THR A 130 11.90 -6.18 -0.81
C THR A 130 13.30 -6.69 -0.48
N GLU A 131 14.34 -5.95 -0.88
CA GLU A 131 15.73 -6.29 -0.57
C GLU A 131 16.01 -6.24 0.94
N ALA A 132 15.44 -5.26 1.64
CA ALA A 132 15.57 -5.14 3.10
C ALA A 132 14.55 -6.02 3.88
N ALA A 133 13.59 -6.65 3.21
CA ALA A 133 12.50 -7.34 3.89
C ALA A 133 12.95 -8.67 4.50
N HIS A 134 12.46 -8.91 5.72
CA HIS A 134 12.57 -10.21 6.39
C HIS A 134 11.58 -11.22 5.81
N VAL A 135 10.44 -10.74 5.31
CA VAL A 135 9.40 -11.53 4.64
C VAL A 135 8.84 -10.75 3.47
N VAL A 136 8.85 -11.36 2.29
CA VAL A 136 8.16 -10.85 1.09
C VAL A 136 6.94 -11.73 0.82
N LEU A 137 5.76 -11.11 0.71
CA LEU A 137 4.53 -11.77 0.28
C LEU A 137 4.24 -11.38 -1.18
N PRO A 138 4.08 -12.35 -2.10
CA PRO A 138 3.91 -12.04 -3.51
C PRO A 138 2.53 -11.43 -3.78
N ALA A 139 2.53 -10.21 -4.32
CA ALA A 139 1.32 -9.54 -4.81
C ALA A 139 1.17 -9.67 -6.31
N THR A 140 -0.07 -9.62 -6.80
CA THR A 140 -0.37 -9.43 -8.21
C THR A 140 0.03 -8.03 -8.67
N SER A 141 0.55 -7.92 -9.88
CA SER A 141 0.70 -6.65 -10.59
C SER A 141 -0.68 -6.05 -10.92
N TRP A 142 -0.69 -4.76 -11.29
CA TRP A 142 -1.92 -4.03 -11.65
C TRP A 142 -2.71 -4.67 -12.81
N ALA A 143 -2.06 -5.45 -13.67
CA ALA A 143 -2.70 -6.14 -14.79
C ALA A 143 -3.40 -7.46 -14.40
N GLU A 144 -3.09 -8.01 -13.22
CA GLU A 144 -3.53 -9.35 -12.80
C GLU A 144 -4.71 -9.32 -11.80
N HIS A 145 -5.16 -8.12 -11.41
CA HIS A 145 -6.29 -7.93 -10.51
C HIS A 145 -7.14 -6.72 -10.92
N SER A 146 -8.40 -6.71 -10.48
CA SER A 146 -9.23 -5.51 -10.56
C SER A 146 -8.95 -4.62 -9.35
N GLY A 147 -8.77 -3.32 -9.56
CA GLY A 147 -8.44 -2.36 -8.52
C GLY A 147 -8.86 -0.95 -8.89
N THR A 148 -9.16 -0.13 -7.88
CA THR A 148 -9.56 1.26 -8.05
C THR A 148 -8.36 2.19 -7.84
N TYR A 149 -8.14 3.11 -8.77
CA TYR A 149 -7.06 4.10 -8.74
C TYR A 149 -7.66 5.50 -8.82
N VAL A 150 -7.09 6.45 -8.10
CA VAL A 150 -7.51 7.85 -8.12
C VAL A 150 -6.44 8.66 -8.81
N ASN A 151 -6.81 9.22 -9.95
CA ASN A 151 -5.88 10.03 -10.73
C ASN A 151 -5.64 11.40 -10.07
N ARG A 152 -4.70 12.17 -10.63
CA ARG A 152 -4.33 13.52 -10.15
C ARG A 152 -5.50 14.51 -10.05
N HIS A 153 -6.58 14.29 -10.81
CA HIS A 153 -7.78 15.12 -10.79
C HIS A 153 -8.80 14.68 -9.73
N GLY A 154 -8.46 13.68 -8.91
CA GLY A 154 -9.34 13.14 -7.89
C GLY A 154 -10.40 12.18 -8.44
N ILE A 155 -10.28 11.75 -9.69
CA ILE A 155 -11.27 10.86 -10.32
C ILE A 155 -10.89 9.41 -10.01
N ARG A 156 -11.78 8.69 -9.33
CA ARG A 156 -11.67 7.23 -9.14
C ARG A 156 -11.93 6.52 -10.46
N GLN A 157 -11.07 5.59 -10.82
CA GLN A 157 -11.14 4.78 -12.05
C GLN A 157 -10.89 3.31 -11.69
N THR A 158 -11.69 2.41 -12.24
CA THR A 158 -11.53 0.97 -12.00
C THR A 158 -10.74 0.35 -13.14
N ALA A 159 -9.62 -0.30 -12.81
CA ALA A 159 -8.93 -1.20 -13.72
C ALA A 159 -9.52 -2.61 -13.60
N GLU A 160 -9.72 -3.26 -14.74
CA GLU A 160 -10.16 -4.66 -14.81
C GLU A 160 -8.97 -5.60 -14.97
N LYS A 161 -9.13 -6.82 -14.47
CA LYS A 161 -8.12 -7.86 -14.61
C LYS A 161 -7.93 -8.21 -16.09
N ALA A 162 -6.68 -8.13 -16.56
CA ALA A 162 -6.30 -8.47 -17.93
C ALA A 162 -5.53 -9.79 -18.03
N LEU A 163 -4.75 -10.15 -17.00
CA LEU A 163 -3.91 -11.33 -16.94
C LEU A 163 -4.25 -12.23 -15.75
N GLU A 164 -3.98 -13.52 -15.86
CA GLU A 164 -4.09 -14.44 -14.73
C GLU A 164 -2.88 -14.28 -13.78
N PRO A 165 -3.09 -14.27 -12.45
CA PRO A 165 -2.01 -14.22 -11.47
C PRO A 165 -0.97 -15.31 -11.69
N GLN A 166 0.30 -14.93 -11.68
CA GLN A 166 1.41 -15.88 -11.84
C GLN A 166 1.87 -16.48 -10.50
N GLY A 167 2.20 -17.77 -10.51
CA GLY A 167 2.79 -18.47 -9.37
C GLY A 167 1.92 -18.42 -8.11
N ALA A 168 2.49 -17.95 -7.01
CA ALA A 168 1.79 -17.81 -5.73
C ALA A 168 1.23 -16.39 -5.49
N SER A 169 1.28 -15.51 -6.50
CA SER A 169 0.79 -14.13 -6.38
C SER A 169 -0.71 -14.09 -6.14
N ARG A 170 -1.13 -13.13 -5.30
CA ARG A 170 -2.54 -12.84 -5.01
C ARG A 170 -2.70 -11.33 -4.89
N PRO A 171 -3.91 -10.77 -5.06
CA PRO A 171 -4.18 -9.37 -4.72
C PRO A 171 -3.65 -9.03 -3.34
N ALA A 172 -3.03 -7.85 -3.19
CA ALA A 172 -2.33 -7.51 -1.95
C ALA A 172 -3.31 -7.48 -0.76
N TRP A 173 -4.56 -7.01 -0.94
CA TRP A 173 -5.61 -7.07 0.08
C TRP A 173 -5.88 -8.49 0.62
N ALA A 174 -5.67 -9.53 -0.19
CA ALA A 174 -5.85 -10.92 0.22
C ALA A 174 -4.64 -11.44 1.00
N GLN A 175 -3.42 -11.06 0.60
CA GLN A 175 -2.20 -11.34 1.36
C GLN A 175 -2.23 -10.63 2.72
N LEU A 176 -2.67 -9.38 2.74
CA LEU A 176 -2.86 -8.59 3.94
C LEU A 176 -3.90 -9.21 4.88
N ARG A 177 -5.01 -9.73 4.35
CA ARG A 177 -5.96 -10.50 5.17
C ARG A 177 -5.31 -11.72 5.82
N ALA A 178 -4.58 -12.52 5.04
CA ALA A 178 -3.90 -13.70 5.55
C ALA A 178 -2.84 -13.34 6.61
N LEU A 179 -2.14 -12.23 6.41
CA LEU A 179 -1.21 -11.67 7.39
C LEU A 179 -1.96 -11.25 8.66
N ALA A 180 -3.05 -10.49 8.56
CA ALA A 180 -3.85 -10.05 9.71
C ALA A 180 -4.31 -11.24 10.58
N VAL A 181 -4.84 -12.30 9.97
CA VAL A 181 -5.22 -13.53 10.68
C VAL A 181 -4.01 -14.17 11.36
N ALA A 182 -2.86 -14.23 10.68
CA ALA A 182 -1.63 -14.77 11.27
C ALA A 182 -1.10 -13.91 12.45
N LEU A 183 -1.39 -12.61 12.47
CA LEU A 183 -1.10 -11.71 13.58
C LEU A 183 -2.12 -11.80 14.73
N GLY A 184 -3.13 -12.67 14.64
CA GLY A 184 -4.21 -12.78 15.63
C GLY A 184 -5.22 -11.62 15.58
N LEU A 185 -5.23 -10.86 14.48
CA LEU A 185 -6.23 -9.82 14.23
C LEU A 185 -7.45 -10.44 13.53
N GLU A 186 -8.61 -9.82 13.73
CA GLU A 186 -9.86 -10.24 13.08
C GLU A 186 -10.22 -9.26 11.95
N PRO A 187 -9.73 -9.49 10.71
CA PRO A 187 -10.05 -8.63 9.57
C PRO A 187 -11.55 -8.73 9.24
N THR A 188 -12.17 -7.57 9.01
CA THR A 188 -13.60 -7.43 8.72
C THR A 188 -13.97 -7.72 7.27
N TRP A 189 -13.00 -8.08 6.42
CA TRP A 189 -13.20 -8.42 5.02
C TRP A 189 -12.73 -9.84 4.70
N THR A 190 -13.38 -10.41 3.69
CA THR A 190 -13.09 -11.70 3.07
C THR A 190 -13.06 -11.57 1.55
N LYS A 191 -13.80 -10.61 1.00
CA LYS A 191 -13.92 -10.37 -0.45
C LYS A 191 -13.68 -8.90 -0.77
N VAL A 192 -13.15 -8.63 -1.96
CA VAL A 192 -12.94 -7.25 -2.47
C VAL A 192 -14.23 -6.41 -2.47
N LYS A 193 -15.40 -7.03 -2.67
CA LYS A 193 -16.71 -6.35 -2.64
C LYS A 193 -16.98 -5.69 -1.28
N GLU A 194 -16.54 -6.29 -0.19
CA GLU A 194 -16.74 -5.76 1.16
C GLU A 194 -15.84 -4.53 1.38
N ILE A 195 -14.60 -4.58 0.88
CA ILE A 195 -13.69 -3.42 0.86
C ILE A 195 -14.31 -2.28 0.04
N ARG A 196 -14.79 -2.57 -1.17
CA ARG A 196 -15.45 -1.57 -2.04
C ARG A 196 -16.70 -0.97 -1.42
N ALA A 197 -17.50 -1.78 -0.71
CA ALA A 197 -18.65 -1.26 0.03
C ALA A 197 -18.21 -0.30 1.15
N ALA A 198 -17.14 -0.62 1.89
CA ALA A 198 -16.57 0.27 2.90
C ALA A 198 -15.99 1.56 2.30
N LEU A 199 -15.37 1.49 1.12
CA LEU A 199 -14.86 2.64 0.36
C LEU A 199 -15.98 3.53 -0.19
N GLY A 200 -17.12 2.94 -0.57
CA GLY A 200 -18.30 3.65 -1.08
C GLY A 200 -19.15 4.30 0.01
N ALA A 201 -19.24 3.67 1.19
CA ALA A 201 -19.99 4.21 2.34
C ALA A 201 -19.43 5.55 2.86
N GLY A 202 -18.18 5.89 2.53
CA GLY A 202 -17.54 7.17 2.85
C GLY A 202 -17.50 8.18 1.69
N ALA A 203 -17.95 7.81 0.49
CA ALA A 203 -17.79 8.60 -0.73
C ALA A 203 -19.15 9.12 -1.22
N SER A 204 -19.66 10.19 -0.62
CA SER A 204 -20.73 10.98 -1.22
C SER A 204 -20.12 11.94 -2.25
N GLY A 205 -19.88 11.47 -3.47
CA GLY A 205 -19.51 12.34 -4.59
C GLY A 205 -18.94 11.58 -5.79
N ALA A 206 -19.57 11.83 -6.95
CA ALA A 206 -19.25 11.34 -8.30
C ALA A 206 -19.75 9.91 -8.63
N GLN A 207 -21.02 9.85 -9.04
CA GLN A 207 -21.51 8.81 -9.95
C GLN A 207 -20.79 8.95 -11.30
N GLU A 208 -20.20 7.86 -11.78
CA GLU A 208 -19.77 7.74 -13.18
C GLU A 208 -20.99 7.86 -14.11
N SER A 209 -21.08 8.94 -14.88
CA SER A 209 -21.88 8.96 -16.10
C SER A 209 -21.02 8.38 -17.23
N SER A 210 -21.26 7.12 -17.58
CA SER A 210 -20.70 6.51 -18.79
C SER A 210 -21.36 7.11 -20.03
N PRO A 211 -20.64 7.73 -20.98
CA PRO A 211 -21.21 8.02 -22.28
C PRO A 211 -21.26 6.71 -23.07
N ALA A 212 -22.46 6.23 -23.35
CA ALA A 212 -22.67 5.13 -24.28
C ALA A 212 -21.99 5.48 -25.61
N ALA A 213 -21.07 4.61 -26.05
CA ALA A 213 -20.43 4.73 -27.35
C ALA A 213 -21.49 4.59 -28.45
N ALA A 214 -21.90 5.71 -29.04
CA ALA A 214 -22.54 5.72 -30.33
C ALA A 214 -21.43 5.65 -31.39
N ALA A 215 -21.24 4.48 -31.97
CA ALA A 215 -20.44 4.32 -33.19
C ALA A 215 -21.31 4.59 -34.43
N PRO A 216 -20.76 5.18 -35.50
CA PRO A 216 -21.45 5.41 -36.77
C PRO A 216 -21.69 4.13 -37.58
#